data_AF-A0A5N5FG54-F1
#
_entry.id   AF-A0A5N5FG54-F1
#
_cell.length_a   1.000
_cell.length_b   1.000
_cell.length_c   1.000
_cell.angle_alpha   90.00
_cell.angle_beta   90.00
_cell.angle_gamma   90.00
#
_symmetry.space_group_name_H-M   'P 1'
#
loop_
_entity.id
_entity.type
_entity.pdbx_description
1 polymer ?
#
loop_
_entity_poly.entity_id
_entity_poly.type
_entity_poly.pdbx_seq_one_letter_code
_entity_poly.pdbx_strand_id
1 'polypeptide(L)'
;MIRTKSFSVGQKVLLFNSRLRLFPGKLRSRWIGPFVITNVFPHGAVQVRSFKTGQEFKVNGHRLKAYYENFVEHTVDDTPLGTVGSNLE
;
A
#
# COMPACT_ATOMS: atom_id res chain seq x y z
N MET A 1 -18.64 -17.61 1.31
CA MET A 1 -17.98 -17.66 2.64
C MET A 1 -17.04 -16.47 2.75
N ILE A 2 -17.42 -15.44 3.52
CA ILE A 2 -16.57 -14.25 3.74
C ILE A 2 -15.45 -14.67 4.70
N ARG A 3 -14.19 -14.67 4.24
CA ARG A 3 -13.05 -14.88 5.13
C ARG A 3 -12.87 -13.66 6.02
N THR A 4 -13.06 -13.82 7.32
CA THR A 4 -12.72 -12.80 8.31
C THR A 4 -11.21 -12.61 8.32
N LYS A 5 -10.76 -11.39 8.02
CA LYS A 5 -9.34 -11.02 8.19
C LYS A 5 -9.14 -10.68 9.66
N SER A 6 -8.32 -11.46 10.36
CA SER A 6 -7.85 -11.12 11.70
C SER A 6 -6.62 -10.23 11.58
N PHE A 7 -6.55 -9.22 12.45
CA PHE A 7 -5.46 -8.27 12.51
C PHE A 7 -4.99 -8.15 13.97
N SER A 8 -3.69 -7.99 14.15
CA SER A 8 -3.08 -7.77 15.48
C SER A 8 -2.37 -6.42 15.54
N VAL A 9 -2.32 -5.83 16.73
CA VAL A 9 -1.53 -4.61 16.97
C VAL A 9 -0.05 -4.89 16.68
N GLY A 10 0.63 -3.95 16.05
CA GLY A 10 2.02 -4.07 15.60
C GLY A 10 2.20 -4.73 14.22
N GLN A 11 1.13 -5.30 13.65
CA GLN A 11 1.22 -5.93 12.32
C GLN A 11 1.40 -4.90 11.21
N LYS A 12 2.27 -5.21 10.24
CA LYS A 12 2.43 -4.43 9.01
C LYS A 12 1.31 -4.78 8.02
N VAL A 13 0.70 -3.76 7.43
CA VAL A 13 -0.42 -3.90 6.48
C VAL A 13 -0.29 -2.94 5.32
N LEU A 14 -0.79 -3.35 4.16
CA LEU A 14 -1.03 -2.50 3.01
C LEU A 14 -2.46 -1.97 3.04
N LEU A 15 -2.64 -0.74 2.59
CA LEU A 15 -3.93 -0.10 2.50
C LEU A 15 -4.38 0.00 1.03
N PHE A 16 -5.66 -0.25 0.77
CA PHE A 16 -6.22 -0.14 -0.57
C PHE A 16 -6.46 1.34 -0.94
N ASN A 17 -5.85 1.82 -2.02
CA ASN A 17 -6.13 3.14 -2.59
C ASN A 17 -7.23 3.04 -3.65
N SER A 18 -8.43 3.46 -3.29
CA SER A 18 -9.60 3.48 -4.17
C SER A 18 -9.67 4.71 -5.08
N ARG A 19 -8.74 5.67 -4.95
CA ARG A 19 -8.74 6.88 -5.79
C ARG A 19 -8.32 6.48 -7.21
N LEU A 20 -9.32 6.33 -8.07
CA LEU A 20 -9.14 6.09 -9.49
C LEU A 20 -8.57 7.36 -10.13
N ARG A 21 -7.36 7.28 -10.67
CA ARG A 21 -6.88 8.29 -11.61
C ARG A 21 -7.39 7.89 -12.99
N LEU A 22 -8.07 8.82 -13.68
CA LEU A 22 -8.55 8.61 -15.03
C LEU A 22 -7.32 8.56 -15.95
N PHE A 23 -6.86 7.36 -16.26
CA PHE A 23 -5.80 7.14 -17.25
C PHE A 23 -6.47 6.81 -18.60
N PRO A 24 -5.85 7.16 -19.75
CA PRO A 24 -6.30 6.71 -21.06
C PRO A 24 -6.01 5.20 -21.19
N GLY A 25 -6.82 4.37 -20.53
CA GLY A 25 -6.62 2.93 -20.37
C GLY A 25 -7.41 2.32 -19.22
N LYS A 26 -6.97 1.16 -18.72
CA LYS A 26 -7.68 0.41 -17.65
C LYS A 26 -7.51 1.06 -16.29
N LEU A 27 -8.61 1.13 -15.52
CA LEU A 27 -8.61 1.54 -14.12
C LEU A 27 -7.70 0.62 -13.28
N ARG A 28 -6.67 1.19 -12.65
CA ARG A 28 -5.78 0.48 -11.71
C ARG A 28 -5.97 1.01 -10.29
N SER A 29 -6.53 0.17 -9.43
CA SER A 29 -6.47 0.39 -7.99
C SER A 29 -5.16 -0.15 -7.45
N ARG A 30 -4.45 0.62 -6.62
CA ARG A 30 -3.11 0.27 -6.09
C ARG A 30 -3.19 0.00 -4.59
N TRP A 31 -2.40 -0.95 -4.11
CA TRP A 31 -2.11 -1.07 -2.67
C TRP A 31 -1.03 -0.04 -2.34
N ILE A 32 -1.28 0.77 -1.32
CA ILE A 32 -0.33 1.75 -0.79
C ILE A 32 0.36 1.14 0.43
N GLY A 33 1.62 1.53 0.61
CA GLY A 33 2.70 0.83 1.30
C GLY A 33 2.45 0.36 2.74
N PRO A 34 3.52 -0.02 3.46
CA PRO A 34 3.38 -0.60 4.78
C PRO A 34 2.91 0.46 5.79
N PHE A 35 1.88 0.12 6.54
CA PHE A 35 1.40 0.81 7.73
C PHE A 35 1.48 -0.15 8.92
N VAL A 36 1.61 0.37 10.12
CA VAL A 36 1.51 -0.44 11.34
C VAL A 36 0.14 -0.27 11.98
N ILE A 37 -0.47 -1.38 12.38
CA ILE A 37 -1.70 -1.35 13.15
C ILE A 37 -1.38 -0.90 14.58
N THR A 38 -2.02 0.17 15.03
CA THR A 38 -1.91 0.64 16.42
C THR A 38 -3.08 0.20 17.27
N ASN A 39 -4.26 0.03 16.68
CA ASN A 39 -5.44 -0.44 17.40
C ASN A 39 -6.42 -1.19 16.48
N VAL A 40 -7.14 -2.16 17.04
CA VAL A 40 -8.19 -2.92 16.33
C VAL A 40 -9.50 -2.78 17.10
N PHE A 41 -10.53 -2.28 16.43
CA PHE A 41 -11.84 -2.10 17.04
C PHE A 41 -12.74 -3.32 16.78
N PRO A 42 -13.67 -3.65 17.71
CA PRO A 42 -14.54 -4.82 17.60
C PRO A 42 -15.43 -4.83 16.35
N HIS A 43 -15.74 -3.66 15.78
CA HIS A 43 -16.56 -3.52 14.58
C HIS A 43 -15.76 -3.53 13.26
N GLY A 44 -14.53 -4.05 13.27
CA GLY A 44 -13.70 -4.22 12.07
C GLY A 44 -13.04 -2.94 11.55
N ALA A 45 -13.16 -1.82 12.27
CA ALA A 45 -12.31 -0.68 12.03
C ALA A 45 -10.92 -0.92 12.63
N VAL A 46 -9.89 -0.39 11.98
CA VAL A 46 -8.49 -0.56 12.36
C VAL A 46 -7.83 0.80 12.33
N GLN A 47 -7.13 1.16 13.39
CA GLN A 47 -6.27 2.33 13.44
C GLN A 47 -4.89 1.95 12.93
N VAL A 48 -4.40 2.70 11.95
CA VAL A 48 -3.11 2.46 11.32
C VAL A 48 -2.24 3.71 11.42
N ARG A 49 -0.94 3.51 11.59
CA ARG A 49 0.09 4.54 11.62
C ARG A 49 0.97 4.44 10.38
N SER A 50 1.19 5.58 9.73
CA SER A 50 2.13 5.72 8.62
C SER A 50 3.57 5.75 9.13
N PHE A 51 4.44 4.91 8.57
CA PHE A 51 5.89 4.98 8.85
C PHE A 51 6.52 6.27 8.30
N LYS A 52 5.98 6.84 7.22
CA LYS A 52 6.58 7.99 6.55
C LYS A 52 6.25 9.31 7.23
N THR A 53 5.03 9.44 7.74
CA THR A 53 4.50 10.70 8.27
C THR A 53 4.23 10.65 9.77
N GLY A 54 4.30 9.46 10.40
CA GLY A 54 3.92 9.26 11.79
C GLY A 54 2.42 9.44 12.07
N GLN A 55 1.64 9.84 11.07
CA GLN A 55 0.21 10.12 11.22
C GLN A 55 -0.58 8.83 11.42
N GLU A 56 -1.57 8.93 12.30
CA GLU A 56 -2.53 7.87 12.57
C GLU A 56 -3.89 8.20 11.98
N PHE A 57 -4.54 7.19 11.43
CA PHE A 57 -5.89 7.33 10.91
C PHE A 57 -6.65 6.02 11.00
N LYS A 58 -7.98 6.12 11.02
CA LYS A 58 -8.88 4.97 11.13
C LYS A 58 -9.35 4.55 9.75
N VAL A 59 -9.25 3.25 9.47
CA VAL A 59 -9.70 2.64 8.21
C VAL A 59 -10.58 1.43 8.48
N ASN A 60 -11.34 1.02 7.46
CA ASN A 60 -12.05 -0.23 7.50
C ASN A 60 -11.08 -1.40 7.24
N GLY A 61 -11.07 -2.42 8.09
CA GLY A 61 -10.22 -3.61 7.96
C GLY A 61 -10.41 -4.38 6.65
N HIS A 62 -11.56 -4.25 5.98
CA HIS A 62 -11.78 -4.80 4.64
C HIS A 62 -10.81 -4.23 3.60
N ARG A 63 -10.38 -2.97 3.77
CA ARG A 63 -9.44 -2.26 2.89
C ARG A 63 -7.97 -2.53 3.24
N LEU A 64 -7.71 -3.40 4.21
CA LEU A 64 -6.37 -3.77 4.63
C LEU A 64 -5.98 -5.15 4.11
N LYS A 65 -4.68 -5.31 3.82
CA LYS A 65 -4.06 -6.59 3.47
C LYS A 65 -2.80 -6.77 4.31
N ALA A 66 -2.60 -7.95 4.89
CA ALA A 66 -1.37 -8.26 5.62
C ALA A 66 -0.15 -8.07 4.71
N TYR A 67 0.86 -7.36 5.22
CA TYR A 67 2.16 -7.22 4.56
C TYR A 67 3.12 -8.23 5.19
N TYR A 68 3.65 -9.13 4.36
CA TYR A 68 4.64 -10.12 4.75
C TYR A 68 5.99 -9.66 4.18
N GLU A 69 6.94 -9.30 5.04
CA GLU A 69 8.25 -8.71 4.65
C GLU A 69 9.11 -9.63 3.77
N ASN A 70 8.76 -10.90 3.71
CA ASN A 70 9.40 -11.95 2.93
C ASN A 70 9.15 -11.85 1.42
N PHE A 71 8.47 -10.80 0.94
CA PHE A 71 8.49 -10.41 -0.47
C PHE A 71 9.31 -9.13 -0.63
N VAL A 72 10.53 -9.29 -1.14
CA VAL A 72 11.34 -8.17 -1.66
C VAL A 72 10.54 -7.57 -2.82
N GLU A 73 9.88 -6.45 -2.55
CA GLU A 73 9.17 -5.68 -3.56
C GLU A 73 10.23 -5.00 -4.42
N HIS A 74 10.47 -5.51 -5.63
CA HIS A 74 11.10 -4.73 -6.67
C HIS A 74 10.24 -3.47 -6.85
N THR A 75 10.72 -2.35 -6.30
CA THR A 75 10.24 -1.04 -6.71
C THR A 75 10.55 -0.97 -8.20
N VAL A 76 9.52 -1.11 -9.03
CA VAL A 76 9.61 -0.58 -10.39
C VAL A 76 9.61 0.92 -10.19
N ASP A 77 10.78 1.45 -9.85
CA ASP A 77 11.08 2.83 -10.10
C ASP A 77 10.94 2.98 -11.61
N ASP A 78 10.03 3.86 -12.04
CA ASP A 78 9.90 4.24 -13.43
C ASP A 78 11.21 4.95 -13.82
N THR A 79 12.23 4.18 -14.19
CA THR A 79 13.48 4.70 -14.74
C THR A 79 13.11 5.46 -16.01
N PRO A 80 13.40 6.77 -16.11
CA PRO A 80 13.25 7.46 -17.38
C PRO A 80 14.22 6.81 -18.37
N LEU A 81 13.72 6.39 -19.52
CA LEU A 81 14.58 5.95 -20.63
C LEU A 81 15.32 7.20 -21.15
N GLY A 82 16.39 7.57 -20.45
CA GLY A 82 17.31 8.62 -20.84
C GLY A 82 18.10 8.16 -22.05
N THR A 83 17.84 8.83 -23.17
CA THR A 83 18.54 8.79 -24.45
C THR A 83 20.02 8.40 -24.32
N VAL A 84 20.40 7.28 -24.93
CA VAL A 84 21.81 6.95 -25.18
C VAL A 84 22.34 8.02 -26.13
N GLY A 85 23.17 8.93 -25.60
CA GLY A 85 23.95 9.84 -26.40
C GLY A 85 25.04 9.07 -27.15
N SER A 86 25.08 9.22 -28.46
CA SER A 86 26.27 8.98 -29.27
C SER A 86 26.73 10.33 -29.83
N ASN A 87 27.83 10.85 -29.32
CA ASN A 87 28.64 11.92 -29.92
C ASN A 87 30.12 11.51 -29.80
N LEU A 88 30.89 11.89 -30.83
CA LEU A 88 32.32 11.63 -31.14
C LEU A 88 32.57 10.27 -31.82
N GLU A 89 33.10 10.17 -33.04
CA GLU A 89 33.90 11.05 -33.92
C GLU A 89 33.39 11.06 -35.37
#